data_AF-A0A645BSB2-F1
#
_entry.id   AF-A0A645BSB2-F1
#
_cell.length_a   1.000
_cell.length_b   1.000
_cell.length_c   1.000
_cell.angle_alpha   90.00
_cell.angle_beta   90.00
_cell.angle_gamma   90.00
#
_symmetry.space_group_name_H-M   'P 1'
#
loop_
_entity.id
_entity.type
_entity.pdbx_description
1 polymer ?
#
loop_
_entity_poly.entity_id
_entity_poly.type
_entity_poly.pdbx_seq_one_letter_code
_entity_poly.pdbx_strand_id
1 'polypeptide(L)' 'MNIKNIFSLAKEKEIKVWTVQDINVDVALLGLKGSPTKVKRSWAKEAKGKGEIYNVSPKEAAQIALSKLKEKHFI' A
#
# COMPACT_ATOMS: atom_id res chain seq x y z
N MET A 1 -14.71 -8.05 21.52
CA MET A 1 -15.04 -6.61 21.55
C MET A 1 -16.30 -6.43 22.39
N ASN A 2 -16.21 -5.79 23.56
CA ASN A 2 -17.34 -5.66 24.49
C ASN A 2 -17.90 -4.23 24.43
N ILE A 3 -19.20 -4.10 24.15
CA ILE A 3 -19.92 -2.83 24.05
C ILE A 3 -19.76 -1.97 25.31
N LYS A 4 -19.78 -2.58 26.50
CA LYS A 4 -19.60 -1.88 27.79
C LYS A 4 -18.28 -1.11 27.83
N ASN A 5 -17.21 -1.69 27.30
CA ASN A 5 -15.88 -1.08 27.31
C ASN A 5 -15.75 0.07 26.31
N ILE A 6 -16.55 0.07 25.24
CA ILE A 6 -16.58 1.17 24.25
C ILE A 6 -17.23 2.41 24.89
N PHE A 7 -18.33 2.22 25.62
CA PHE A 7 -19.01 3.33 26.32
C PHE A 7 -18.24 3.84 27.54
N SER A 8 -17.45 2.99 28.21
CA SER A 8 -16.63 3.41 29.35
C SER A 8 -15.36 4.16 28.95
N LEU A 9 -14.80 3.88 27.76
CA LEU A 9 -13.59 4.53 27.24
C LEU A 9 -13.68 6.06 27.20
N ALA A 10 -14.82 6.62 26.78
CA ALA A 10 -15.01 8.07 26.68
C ALA A 10 -15.22 8.76 28.05
N LYS A 11 -15.56 8.00 29.09
CA LYS A 11 -15.91 8.54 30.42
C LYS A 11 -14.85 8.31 31.49
N GLU A 12 -14.16 7.18 31.42
CA GLU A 12 -13.31 6.68 32.52
C GLU A 12 -11.82 6.75 32.20
N LYS A 13 -11.44 6.94 30.93
CA LYS A 13 -10.04 6.93 30.51
C LYS A 13 -9.68 8.24 29.85
N GLU A 14 -8.81 8.99 30.52
CA GLU A 14 -8.20 10.18 29.92
C GLU A 14 -7.23 9.74 28.82
N ILE A 15 -7.44 10.27 27.61
CA ILE A 15 -6.54 10.09 26.49
C ILE A 15 -5.58 11.28 26.49
N LYS A 16 -4.37 11.06 26.99
CA LYS A 16 -3.34 12.10 26.98
C LYS A 16 -2.87 12.36 25.55
N VAL A 17 -3.13 13.55 25.04
CA VAL A 17 -2.65 13.99 23.72
C VAL A 17 -1.27 14.63 23.90
N TRP A 18 -0.27 14.11 23.18
CA TRP A 18 1.08 14.66 23.18
C TRP A 18 1.31 15.44 21.90
N THR A 19 1.98 16.56 22.05
CA THR A 19 2.45 17.44 21.01
C THR A 19 3.98 17.37 20.93
N VAL A 20 4.58 18.05 19.95
CA VAL A 20 6.05 18.08 19.82
C VAL A 20 6.69 18.75 21.05
N GLN A 21 5.98 19.64 21.73
CA GLN A 21 6.43 20.31 22.95
C GLN A 21 6.55 19.36 24.15
N ASP A 22 5.83 18.24 24.12
CA ASP A 22 5.85 17.24 25.20
C ASP A 22 7.03 16.26 25.10
N ILE A 23 7.86 16.37 24.05
CA ILE A 23 8.97 15.48 23.75
C ILE A 23 10.23 16.24 23.34
N ASN A 24 11.40 15.76 23.78
CA ASN A 24 12.68 16.41 23.48
C ASN A 24 13.23 15.93 22.12
N VAL A 25 12.76 16.53 21.03
CA VAL A 25 13.18 16.20 19.66
C VAL A 25 13.44 17.47 18.84
N ASP A 26 14.39 17.41 17.91
CA ASP A 26 14.66 18.53 17.01
C ASP A 26 13.53 18.67 15.97
N VAL A 27 12.82 19.79 16.05
CA VAL A 27 11.69 20.13 15.16
C VAL A 27 12.13 20.21 13.70
N ALA A 28 13.39 20.54 13.42
CA ALA A 28 13.92 20.60 12.05
C ALA A 28 13.97 19.21 11.39
N LEU A 29 14.08 18.15 12.20
CA LEU A 29 14.15 16.75 11.76
C LEU A 29 12.78 16.06 11.72
N LEU A 30 11.68 16.80 11.88
CA LEU A 30 10.33 16.24 11.86
C LEU A 30 9.58 16.54 10.55
N GLY A 31 8.57 15.71 10.30
CA GLY A 31 7.65 15.86 9.17
C GLY A 31 8.33 15.80 7.81
N LEU A 32 7.78 16.52 6.83
CA LEU A 32 8.32 16.53 5.47
C LEU A 32 9.74 17.14 5.39
N LYS A 33 10.08 18.05 6.31
CA LYS A 33 11.41 18.67 6.38
C LYS A 33 12.48 17.69 6.85
N GLY A 34 12.13 16.85 7.83
CA GLY A 34 12.99 15.78 8.31
C GLY A 34 13.03 14.52 7.43
N SER A 35 12.11 14.39 6.47
CA SER A 35 12.04 13.21 5.61
C SER A 35 13.14 13.21 4.56
N PRO A 36 14.03 12.19 4.51
CA PRO A 36 15.04 12.08 3.47
C PRO A 36 14.44 11.72 2.09
N THR A 37 13.19 11.24 2.06
CA THR A 37 12.47 10.88 0.83
C THR A 37 11.28 11.81 0.57
N LYS A 38 10.91 11.96 -0.71
CA LYS A 38 9.75 12.74 -1.14
C LYS A 38 8.97 11.98 -2.21
N VAL A 39 7.65 11.99 -2.09
CA VAL A 39 6.76 11.40 -3.09
C VAL A 39 6.85 12.24 -4.36
N LYS A 40 7.39 11.65 -5.44
CA LYS A 40 7.52 12.31 -6.74
C LYS A 40 6.25 12.17 -7.58
N ARG A 41 5.58 11.01 -7.51
CA ARG A 41 4.35 10.73 -8.25
C ARG A 41 3.59 9.59 -7.56
N SER A 42 2.28 9.68 -7.53
CA SER A 42 1.35 8.62 -7.12
C SER A 42 0.31 8.43 -8.21
N TRP A 43 0.04 7.19 -8.59
CA TRP A 43 -1.03 6.87 -9.53
C TRP A 43 -1.69 5.56 -9.12
N ALA A 44 -2.95 5.38 -9.51
CA ALA A 44 -3.67 4.13 -9.30
C ALA A 44 -3.07 3.04 -10.18
N LYS A 45 -2.89 1.83 -9.63
CA LYS A 45 -2.48 0.68 -10.42
C LYS A 45 -3.59 0.33 -11.42
N GLU A 46 -3.23 0.18 -12.68
CA GLU A 46 -4.16 -0.27 -13.71
C GLU A 46 -4.68 -1.68 -13.40
N ALA A 47 -5.98 -1.90 -13.58
CA ALA A 47 -6.58 -3.21 -13.42
C ALA A 47 -6.03 -4.19 -14.47
N LYS A 48 -5.87 -5.46 -14.11
CA LYS A 48 -5.54 -6.49 -15.11
C LYS A 48 -6.67 -6.54 -16.14
N GLY A 49 -6.31 -6.40 -17.42
CA GLY A 49 -7.24 -6.59 -18.53
C GLY A 49 -7.82 -8.00 -18.56
N LYS A 50 -8.91 -8.19 -19.34
CA LYS A 50 -9.52 -9.51 -19.54
C LYS A 50 -8.49 -10.49 -20.11
N GLY A 51 -8.56 -11.75 -19.64
CA GLY A 51 -7.71 -12.82 -20.18
C GLY A 51 -8.10 -13.17 -21.62
N GLU A 52 -7.11 -13.55 -22.41
CA GLU A 52 -7.33 -14.08 -23.76
C GLU A 52 -7.35 -15.61 -23.70
N ILE A 53 -8.31 -16.22 -24.41
CA ILE A 53 -8.45 -17.68 -24.51
C ILE A 53 -7.98 -18.09 -25.90
N TYR A 54 -7.10 -19.09 -25.97
CA TYR A 54 -6.58 -19.66 -27.22
C TYR A 54 -6.99 -21.12 -27.36
N ASN A 55 -7.61 -21.47 -28.48
CA ASN A 55 -7.95 -22.84 -28.84
C ASN A 55 -7.00 -23.33 -29.95
N VAL A 56 -5.75 -23.64 -29.57
CA VAL A 56 -4.68 -24.07 -30.48
C VAL A 56 -4.03 -25.35 -29.97
N SER A 57 -3.13 -25.96 -30.76
CA SER A 57 -2.43 -27.17 -30.32
C SER A 57 -1.55 -26.89 -29.08
N PRO A 58 -1.26 -27.90 -28.23
CA PRO A 58 -0.48 -27.70 -27.01
C PRO A 58 0.90 -27.04 -27.26
N LYS A 59 1.54 -27.35 -28.38
CA LYS A 59 2.85 -26.80 -28.75
C LYS A 59 2.77 -25.31 -29.09
N GLU A 60 1.74 -24.91 -29.82
CA GLU A 60 1.49 -23.51 -30.18
C GLU A 60 1.04 -22.71 -28.94
N ALA A 61 0.20 -23.30 -28.09
CA ALA A 61 -0.24 -22.68 -26.84
C ALA A 61 0.95 -22.36 -25.92
N ALA A 62 1.92 -23.28 -25.80
CA ALA A 62 3.13 -23.07 -25.02
C ALA A 62 3.99 -21.92 -25.57
N GLN A 63 4.12 -21.81 -26.90
CA GLN A 63 4.83 -20.69 -27.54
C GLN A 63 4.14 -19.35 -27.28
N ILE A 64 2.81 -19.28 -27.38
CA ILE A 64 2.03 -18.07 -27.11
C ILE A 64 2.19 -17.65 -25.65
N ALA A 65 2.10 -18.60 -24.70
CA ALA A 65 2.27 -18.32 -23.28
C ALA A 65 3.67 -17.76 -22.98
N LEU A 66 4.72 -18.37 -23.54
CA LEU A 66 6.10 -17.91 -23.35
C LEU A 66 6.30 -16.48 -23.89
N SER A 67 5.79 -16.18 -25.07
CA SER A 67 5.88 -14.85 -25.68
C SER A 67 5.18 -13.79 -24.80
N LYS A 68 4.00 -14.10 -24.26
CA LYS A 68 3.27 -13.18 -23.38
C LYS A 68 3.94 -12.95 -22.03
N LEU A 69 4.60 -13.96 -21.48
CA LEU A 69 5.35 -13.82 -20.23
C LEU A 69 6.57 -12.90 -20.42
N LYS A 70 7.27 -13.01 -21.54
CA LYS A 70 8.37 -12.10 -21.91
C LYS A 70 7.88 -10.67 -22.13
N GLU A 71 6.79 -10.49 -22.86
CA GLU A 71 6.18 -9.16 -23.12
C GLU A 71 5.84 -8.43 -21.82
N LYS A 72 5.30 -9.15 -20.84
CA LYS A 72 4.94 -8.59 -19.53
C LYS A 72 6.09 -8.55 -18.53
N HIS A 73 7.31 -8.87 -18.97
CA HIS A 73 8.52 -8.90 -18.15
C HIS A 73 8.41 -9.78 -16.90
N PHE A 74 7.71 -10.91 -17.01
CA PHE A 74 7.67 -11.93 -15.95
C PHE A 74 8.86 -12.89 -16.01
N ILE A 75 9.48 -13.03 -17.18
CA ILE A 75 10.68 -13.83 -17.48
C ILE A 75 11.57 -13.13 -18.50
#